data_AF-A0A535MDJ2-F1
#
_entry.id   AF-A0A535MDJ2-F1
#
_cell.length_a   1.000
_cell.length_b   1.000
_cell.length_c   1.000
_cell.angle_alpha   90.00
_cell.angle_beta   90.00
_cell.angle_gamma   90.00
#
_symmetry.space_group_name_H-M   'P 1'
#
loop_
_entity.id
_entity.type
_entity.pdbx_description
1 polymer ?
#
loop_
_entity_poly.entity_id
_entity_poly.type
_entity_poly.pdbx_seq_one_letter_code
_entity_poly.pdbx_strand_id
1 'polypeptide(L)'
;MMKPGRLIRTAVLLLAAAALAQELGKPEAERTWHGRVLGVPYDFRWPTWQRIRDAYWNPGDPRILTDRVVGVGWSVNIAQLIPRLREAYVTLSDR
;
A
#
# COMPACT_ATOMS: atom_id res chain seq x y z
N MET A 1 -6.25 -28.70 3.14
CA MET A 1 -6.50 -27.39 2.48
C MET A 1 -5.91 -26.28 3.33
N MET A 2 -5.00 -25.46 2.81
CA MET A 2 -4.42 -24.35 3.58
C MET A 2 -5.49 -23.27 3.83
N LYS A 3 -5.56 -22.72 5.05
CA LYS A 3 -6.46 -21.61 5.36
C LYS A 3 -6.03 -20.36 4.54
N PRO A 4 -6.95 -19.61 3.92
CA PRO A 4 -6.61 -18.47 3.06
C PRO A 4 -5.75 -17.42 3.77
N GLY A 5 -6.01 -17.18 5.06
CA GLY A 5 -5.19 -16.26 5.86
C GLY A 5 -3.72 -16.69 6.00
N ARG A 6 -3.43 -18.00 5.98
CA ARG A 6 -2.04 -18.49 6.02
C ARG A 6 -1.33 -18.20 4.71
N LEU A 7 -2.01 -18.37 3.58
CA LEU A 7 -1.46 -18.08 2.26
C LEU A 7 -1.13 -16.58 2.11
N ILE A 8 -2.05 -15.70 2.49
CA ILE A 8 -1.85 -14.24 2.46
C ILE A 8 -0.66 -13.84 3.33
N ARG A 9 -0.59 -14.37 4.57
CA ARG A 9 0.53 -14.07 5.47
C ARG A 9 1.87 -14.53 4.88
N THR A 10 1.92 -15.72 4.31
CA THR A 10 3.13 -16.21 3.63
C THR A 10 3.52 -15.32 2.46
N ALA A 11 2.56 -14.91 1.62
CA ALA A 11 2.82 -13.99 0.51
C ALA A 11 3.38 -12.64 0.98
N VAL A 12 2.81 -12.04 2.02
CA VAL A 12 3.30 -10.78 2.60
C VAL A 12 4.72 -10.93 3.15
N LEU A 13 5.01 -12.03 3.85
CA LEU A 13 6.35 -12.29 4.39
C LEU A 13 7.38 -12.48 3.27
N LEU A 14 7.03 -13.19 2.20
CA LEU A 14 7.90 -13.36 1.03
C LEU A 14 8.18 -12.02 0.34
N LEU A 15 7.16 -11.18 0.15
CA LEU A 15 7.34 -9.85 -0.43
C LEU A 15 8.23 -8.95 0.45
N ALA A 16 8.05 -9.01 1.77
CA ALA A 16 8.90 -8.27 2.71
C ALA A 16 10.36 -8.77 2.66
N ALA A 17 10.57 -10.08 2.66
CA ALA A 17 11.91 -10.66 2.54
C ALA A 17 12.58 -10.27 1.21
N ALA A 18 11.83 -10.31 0.10
CA ALA A 18 12.32 -9.88 -1.20
C ALA A 18 12.67 -8.38 -1.24
N ALA A 19 11.85 -7.52 -0.62
CA ALA A 19 12.14 -6.08 -0.53
C ALA A 19 13.40 -5.80 0.31
N LEU A 20 13.59 -6.51 1.42
CA LEU A 20 14.81 -6.41 2.22
C LEU A 20 16.03 -6.91 1.45
N ALA A 21 15.92 -8.04 0.75
CA ALA A 21 17.01 -8.57 -0.08
C ALA A 21 17.39 -7.59 -1.20
N GLN A 22 16.40 -6.95 -1.83
CA GLN A 22 16.61 -5.92 -2.86
C GLN A 22 17.38 -4.71 -2.32
N GLU A 23 17.10 -4.25 -1.09
CA GLU A 23 17.82 -3.12 -0.50
C GLU A 23 19.21 -3.51 0.02
N LEU A 24 19.34 -4.66 0.67
CA LEU A 24 20.62 -5.12 1.22
C LEU A 24 21.64 -5.47 0.12
N GLY A 25 21.16 -5.90 -1.06
CA GLY A 25 22.00 -6.15 -2.23
C GLY A 25 22.58 -4.89 -2.89
N LYS A 26 22.07 -3.70 -2.57
CA LYS A 26 22.62 -2.43 -3.06
C LYS A 26 23.80 -1.97 -2.21
N PRO A 27 24.78 -1.25 -2.79
CA PRO A 27 25.74 -0.45 -2.04
C PRO A 27 25.02 0.47 -1.05
N GLU A 28 25.60 0.70 0.13
CA GLU A 28 24.93 1.45 1.21
C GLU A 28 24.43 2.84 0.76
N ALA A 29 25.23 3.54 -0.06
CA ALA A 29 24.88 4.85 -0.61
C ALA A 29 23.69 4.83 -1.59
N GLU A 30 23.35 3.68 -2.14
CA GLU A 30 22.25 3.50 -3.11
C GLU A 30 20.96 2.96 -2.47
N ARG A 31 21.00 2.64 -1.17
CA ARG A 31 19.83 2.12 -0.44
C ARG A 31 18.81 3.24 -0.21
N THR A 32 17.61 3.05 -0.75
CA THR A 32 16.51 4.00 -0.60
C THR A 32 15.55 3.58 0.49
N TRP A 33 15.51 2.29 0.83
CA TRP A 33 14.55 1.71 1.78
C TRP A 33 13.08 1.93 1.38
N HIS A 34 12.82 2.24 0.12
CA HIS A 34 11.48 2.34 -0.45
C HIS A 34 11.52 2.01 -1.95
N GLY A 35 10.42 1.48 -2.49
CA GLY A 35 10.35 1.06 -3.88
C GLY A 35 9.17 0.16 -4.18
N ARG A 36 9.32 -0.73 -5.17
CA ARG A 36 8.34 -1.77 -5.51
C ARG A 36 9.02 -3.12 -5.66
N VAL A 37 8.34 -4.18 -5.24
CA VAL A 37 8.69 -5.59 -5.49
C VAL A 37 7.49 -6.26 -6.14
N LEU A 38 7.66 -6.82 -7.34
CA LEU A 38 6.55 -7.45 -8.10
C LEU A 38 5.32 -6.53 -8.24
N GLY A 39 5.55 -5.22 -8.43
CA GLY A 39 4.50 -4.20 -8.50
C GLY A 39 3.92 -3.76 -7.15
N VAL A 40 4.25 -4.44 -6.06
CA VAL A 40 3.78 -4.13 -4.70
C VAL A 40 4.70 -3.08 -4.07
N PRO A 41 4.19 -1.91 -3.64
CA PRO A 41 5.02 -0.89 -3.02
C PRO A 41 5.53 -1.33 -1.63
N TYR A 42 6.71 -0.85 -1.27
CA TYR A 42 7.27 -0.96 0.07
C TYR A 42 7.92 0.35 0.49
N ASP A 43 7.87 0.64 1.79
CA ASP A 43 8.58 1.76 2.40
C ASP A 43 8.95 1.40 3.84
N PHE A 44 10.24 1.41 4.15
CA PHE A 44 10.77 1.09 5.48
C PHE A 44 11.31 2.32 6.21
N ARG A 45 11.09 3.52 5.66
CA ARG A 45 11.48 4.77 6.31
C ARG A 45 10.50 5.10 7.43
N TRP A 46 10.95 5.92 8.39
CA TRP A 46 10.04 6.46 9.39
C TRP A 46 8.94 7.32 8.72
N PRO A 47 7.67 7.14 9.13
CA PRO A 47 6.56 7.90 8.59
C PRO A 47 6.66 9.36 9.04
N THR A 48 6.15 10.26 8.20
CA THR A 48 5.85 11.64 8.60
C THR A 48 4.35 11.84 8.64
N TRP A 49 3.88 12.79 9.44
CA TRP A 49 2.45 13.14 9.49
C TRP A 49 1.88 13.52 8.13
N GLN A 50 2.67 14.24 7.33
CA GLN A 50 2.31 14.58 5.96
C GLN A 50 2.09 13.32 5.12
N ARG A 51 3.02 12.35 5.14
CA ARG A 51 2.86 11.11 4.37
C ARG A 51 1.67 10.27 4.82
N ILE A 52 1.36 10.26 6.12
CA ILE A 52 0.16 9.60 6.65
C ILE A 52 -1.09 10.27 6.08
N ARG A 53 -1.18 11.59 6.15
CA ARG A 53 -2.30 12.33 5.57
C ARG A 53 -2.42 12.09 4.06
N ASP A 54 -1.32 12.17 3.33
CA ASP A 54 -1.31 12.02 1.87
C ASP A 54 -1.75 10.61 1.44
N ALA A 55 -1.38 9.57 2.19
CA ALA A 55 -1.73 8.20 1.86
C ALA A 55 -3.20 7.86 2.18
N TYR A 56 -3.73 8.35 3.30
CA TYR A 56 -5.05 7.94 3.81
C TYR A 56 -6.16 8.97 3.61
N TRP A 57 -5.84 10.25 3.46
CA TRP A 57 -6.80 11.35 3.34
C TRP A 57 -6.27 12.48 2.45
N ASN A 58 -6.20 12.22 1.15
CA ASN A 58 -5.80 13.21 0.16
C ASN A 58 -6.92 13.42 -0.88
N PRO A 59 -7.76 14.45 -0.71
CA PRO A 59 -8.78 14.79 -1.69
C PRO A 59 -8.23 15.22 -3.05
N GLY A 60 -6.98 15.70 -3.10
CA GLY A 60 -6.32 16.16 -4.34
C GLY A 60 -5.67 15.03 -5.15
N ASP A 61 -5.50 13.84 -4.57
CA ASP A 61 -5.06 12.65 -5.30
C ASP A 61 -6.29 11.84 -5.71
N PRO A 62 -6.56 11.62 -7.01
CA PRO A 62 -7.74 10.90 -7.45
C PRO A 62 -7.68 9.38 -7.18
N ARG A 63 -6.51 8.83 -6.80
CA ARG A 63 -6.31 7.39 -6.61
C ARG A 63 -6.95 6.90 -5.31
N ILE A 64 -7.59 5.73 -5.37
CA ILE A 64 -8.08 5.00 -4.18
C ILE A 64 -6.92 4.26 -3.50
N LEU A 65 -6.07 3.59 -4.29
CA LEU A 65 -4.90 2.88 -3.79
C LEU A 65 -3.67 3.78 -3.89
N THR A 66 -3.05 4.05 -2.75
CA THR A 66 -1.84 4.87 -2.60
C THR A 66 -0.69 3.99 -2.11
N ASP A 67 0.53 4.48 -2.23
CA ASP A 67 1.69 3.78 -1.68
C ASP A 67 1.61 3.79 -0.14
N ARG A 68 1.89 2.65 0.49
CA ARG A 68 1.83 2.54 1.94
C ARG A 68 2.94 3.37 2.60
N VAL A 69 2.60 4.00 3.73
CA VAL A 69 3.53 4.88 4.45
C VAL A 69 4.70 4.09 5.05
N VAL A 70 4.41 2.93 5.64
CA VAL A 70 5.38 2.02 6.28
C VAL A 70 4.98 0.55 6.04
N GLY A 71 5.95 -0.28 5.67
CA GLY A 71 5.81 -1.70 5.39
C GLY A 71 5.60 -1.99 3.90
N VAL A 72 4.97 -3.12 3.60
CA VAL A 72 4.72 -3.63 2.24
C VAL A 72 3.23 -3.58 1.94
N GLY A 73 2.87 -3.18 0.72
CA GLY A 73 1.51 -3.11 0.21
C GLY A 73 1.04 -1.68 -0.06
N TRP A 74 -0.25 -1.54 -0.34
CA TRP A 74 -0.91 -0.26 -0.58
C TRP A 74 -1.60 0.27 0.68
N SER A 75 -1.83 1.58 0.70
CA SER A 75 -2.76 2.26 1.57
C SER A 75 -4.06 2.57 0.81
N VAL A 76 -5.10 2.94 1.54
CA VAL A 76 -6.40 3.29 0.99
C VAL A 76 -6.67 4.76 1.29
N ASN A 77 -6.83 5.56 0.25
CA ASN A 77 -7.23 6.95 0.34
C ASN A 77 -8.75 7.02 0.58
N ILE A 78 -9.13 7.20 1.84
CA ILE A 78 -10.51 7.15 2.28
C ILE A 78 -11.31 8.33 1.72
N ALA A 79 -10.67 9.49 1.54
CA ALA A 79 -11.27 10.68 0.92
C ALA A 79 -11.79 10.40 -0.50
N GLN A 80 -11.19 9.42 -1.18
CA GLN A 80 -11.53 8.99 -2.53
C GLN A 80 -12.45 7.77 -2.56
N LEU A 81 -12.33 6.86 -1.57
CA LEU A 81 -13.11 5.64 -1.51
C LEU A 81 -14.58 5.91 -1.14
N ILE A 82 -14.84 6.72 -0.11
CA ILE A 82 -16.20 6.92 0.43
C ILE A 82 -17.18 7.47 -0.62
N PRO A 83 -16.88 8.55 -1.37
CA PRO A 83 -17.82 9.11 -2.34
C PRO A 83 -18.18 8.10 -3.43
N ARG A 84 -17.20 7.35 -3.93
CA ARG A 84 -17.41 6.33 -4.98
C ARG A 84 -18.25 5.15 -4.49
N LEU A 85 -18.06 4.71 -3.25
CA LEU A 85 -18.92 3.69 -2.64
C LEU A 85 -20.36 4.18 -2.50
N ARG A 86 -20.54 5.45 -2.12
CA ARG A 86 -21.87 6.08 -2.02
C ARG A 86 -22.57 6.14 -3.37
N GLU A 87 -21.87 6.60 -4.40
CA GLU A 87 -22.37 6.67 -5.78
C GLU A 87 -22.76 5.27 -6.29
N ALA A 88 -21.90 4.27 -6.07
CA ALA A 88 -22.17 2.89 -6.45
C ALA A 88 -23.40 2.33 -5.71
N TYR A 89 -23.53 2.61 -4.42
CA TYR A 89 -24.69 2.17 -3.63
C TYR A 89 -26.00 2.77 -4.15
N VAL A 90 -26.04 4.09 -4.39
CA VAL A 90 -27.23 4.77 -4.95
C VAL A 90 -27.59 4.20 -6.33
N THR A 91 -26.58 4.00 -7.19
CA THR A 91 -26.80 3.42 -8.53
C THR A 91 -27.40 2.01 -8.47
N LEU A 92 -27.06 1.23 -7.45
CA LEU A 92 -27.57 -0.11 -7.25
C LEU A 92 -28.93 -0.14 -6.55
N SER A 93 -29.26 0.85 -5.70
CA SER A 93 -30.57 0.94 -5.05
C SER A 93 -31.68 1.42 -5.98
N ASP A 94 -31.30 2.19 -7.00
CA ASP A 94 -32.22 2.79 -7.96
C ASP A 94 -32.51 1.87 -9.16
N ARG A 95 -31.94 0.65 -9.18
CA ARG A 95 -32.20 -0.42 -10.16
C ARG A 95 -33.13 -1.48 -9.58
#